data_AF-A0A820I3G9-F1
#
_entry.id   AF-A0A820I3G9-F1
#
_cell.length_a   1.000
_cell.length_b   1.000
_cell.length_c   1.000
_cell.angle_alpha   90.00
_cell.angle_beta   90.00
_cell.angle_gamma   90.00
#
_symmetry.space_group_name_H-M   'P 1'
#
loop_
_entity.id
_entity.type
_entity.pdbx_description
1 polymer ?
#
loop_
_entity_poly.entity_id
_entity_poly.type
_entity_poly.pdbx_seq_one_letter_code
_entity_poly.pdbx_strand_id
1 'polypeptide(L)'
;FSNHIRKLINVNHLLIKNSPELKRLTQENLPSFLPTLTSFELSNTALEIIHPHTFQAWSLILEEFIITNNTNLEIFPSDIVDGVLMKLNKLDLNYNPIKYLHSNYNWFPYSYTKNLLLKNQQLDLFLKSNILKTLPYLENIDLSHGFISENLIKSYFPNMSNLISIDVSYTNLTENIIIDLLTHLSQTTNHFIDIYLRGHILNDENFCSYFKIFQNAPNLLNLILDNSHECNCIIELFYRDKLQDINNNSLLIHPTCLLDSSRNRCDIQTQLTLSKCPTNGHTNSDDTIGDYAFGGVIAG
;
A
#
# COMPACT_ATOMS: atom_id res chain seq x y z
N PHE A 1 -21.84 -30.91 -13.78
CA PHE A 1 -21.07 -29.67 -13.54
C PHE A 1 -19.55 -29.85 -13.54
N SER A 2 -18.98 -30.92 -14.14
CA SER A 2 -17.53 -31.23 -14.03
C SER A 2 -16.65 -30.89 -15.24
N ASN A 3 -17.18 -30.39 -16.36
CA ASN A 3 -16.40 -30.39 -17.62
C ASN A 3 -15.95 -29.03 -18.16
N HIS A 4 -16.28 -27.89 -17.53
CA HIS A 4 -15.99 -26.55 -18.11
C HIS A 4 -15.18 -25.60 -17.21
N ILE A 5 -14.82 -26.02 -16.00
CA ILE A 5 -13.81 -25.28 -15.23
C ILE A 5 -12.44 -25.76 -15.72
N ARG A 6 -11.68 -24.89 -16.40
CA ARG A 6 -10.26 -25.16 -16.67
C ARG A 6 -9.48 -25.07 -15.36
N LYS A 7 -9.49 -26.17 -14.61
CA LYS A 7 -8.70 -26.34 -13.39
C LYS A 7 -7.30 -26.74 -13.80
N LEU A 8 -6.35 -25.85 -13.54
CA LEU A 8 -4.94 -26.22 -13.57
C LEU A 8 -4.51 -26.45 -12.13
N ILE A 9 -4.10 -27.68 -11.83
CA ILE A 9 -3.44 -28.02 -10.58
C ILE A 9 -1.96 -28.16 -10.94
N ASN A 10 -1.17 -27.16 -10.54
CA ASN A 10 0.28 -27.32 -10.44
C ASN A 10 0.58 -27.80 -9.01
N VAL A 11 1.73 -28.44 -8.79
CA VAL A 11 2.13 -29.16 -7.57
C VAL A 11 1.67 -28.46 -6.28
N ASN A 12 1.72 -27.12 -6.22
CA ASN A 12 1.28 -26.34 -5.05
C ASN A 12 0.20 -25.27 -5.30
N HIS A 13 -0.42 -25.21 -6.48
CA HIS A 13 -1.30 -24.09 -6.86
C HIS A 13 -2.56 -24.59 -7.57
N LEU A 14 -3.75 -24.25 -7.02
CA LEU A 14 -5.02 -24.35 -7.73
C LEU A 14 -5.32 -23.05 -8.46
N LEU A 15 -5.40 -23.14 -9.78
CA LEU A 15 -5.75 -22.03 -10.65
C LEU A 15 -7.10 -22.26 -11.32
N ILE A 16 -8.02 -21.33 -11.11
CA ILE A 16 -9.31 -21.25 -11.81
C ILE A 16 -9.39 -19.91 -12.53
N LYS A 17 -9.31 -19.95 -13.86
CA LYS A 17 -9.34 -18.75 -14.71
C LYS A 17 -10.35 -18.84 -15.83
N ASN A 18 -10.81 -17.68 -16.31
CA ASN A 18 -11.60 -17.55 -17.55
C ASN A 18 -12.79 -18.53 -17.60
N SER A 19 -13.52 -18.63 -16.48
CA SER A 19 -14.62 -19.59 -16.29
C SER A 19 -15.94 -18.83 -16.20
N PRO A 20 -16.58 -18.49 -17.34
CA PRO A 20 -17.81 -17.68 -17.37
C PRO A 20 -19.03 -18.40 -16.77
N GLU A 21 -18.95 -19.72 -16.60
CA GLU A 21 -20.03 -20.53 -16.01
C GLU A 21 -19.94 -20.59 -14.48
N LEU A 22 -18.80 -20.22 -13.89
CA LEU A 22 -18.60 -20.31 -12.44
C LEU A 22 -19.22 -19.10 -11.76
N LYS A 23 -20.51 -19.19 -11.45
CA LYS A 23 -21.24 -18.14 -10.71
C LYS A 23 -21.13 -18.26 -9.20
N ARG A 24 -20.96 -19.49 -8.70
CA ARG A 24 -20.92 -19.78 -7.27
C ARG A 24 -19.72 -20.65 -6.96
N LEU A 25 -18.99 -20.29 -5.91
CA LEU A 25 -17.94 -21.13 -5.36
C LEU A 25 -18.41 -21.74 -4.05
N THR A 26 -18.43 -23.07 -4.02
CA THR A 26 -18.72 -23.88 -2.83
C THR A 26 -17.56 -24.82 -2.56
N GLN A 27 -17.56 -25.44 -1.37
CA GLN A 27 -16.58 -26.46 -1.02
C GLN A 27 -16.57 -27.63 -2.02
N GLU A 28 -17.72 -28.01 -2.59
CA GLU A 28 -17.83 -29.08 -3.59
C GLU A 28 -17.15 -28.72 -4.92
N ASN A 29 -16.95 -27.42 -5.19
CA ASN A 29 -16.25 -26.97 -6.38
C ASN A 29 -14.72 -27.04 -6.24
N LEU A 30 -14.21 -27.16 -5.01
CA LEU A 30 -12.79 -27.24 -4.72
C LEU A 30 -12.35 -28.69 -4.53
N PRO A 31 -11.10 -29.05 -4.86
CA PRO A 31 -10.58 -30.34 -4.48
C PRO A 31 -10.58 -30.44 -2.94
N SER A 32 -10.84 -31.65 -2.45
CA SER A 32 -10.59 -31.99 -1.05
C SER A 32 -9.14 -31.66 -0.66
N PHE A 33 -8.84 -31.65 0.64
CA PHE A 33 -7.51 -31.35 1.15
C PHE A 33 -6.38 -32.02 0.35
N LEU A 34 -5.54 -31.20 -0.29
CA LEU A 34 -4.31 -31.61 -0.96
C LEU A 34 -3.16 -30.89 -0.25
N PRO A 35 -2.32 -31.60 0.53
CA PRO A 35 -1.35 -30.96 1.43
C PRO A 35 -0.27 -30.14 0.71
N THR A 36 -0.08 -30.38 -0.59
CA THR A 36 0.87 -29.62 -1.41
C THR A 36 0.29 -28.29 -1.85
N LEU A 37 -1.04 -28.16 -1.89
CA LEU A 37 -1.71 -27.02 -2.51
C LEU A 37 -1.82 -25.85 -1.54
N THR A 38 -0.84 -24.95 -1.61
CA THR A 38 -0.72 -23.79 -0.72
C THR A 38 -1.23 -22.49 -1.33
N SER A 39 -1.44 -22.42 -2.66
CA SER A 39 -1.91 -21.21 -3.34
C SER A 39 -3.25 -21.45 -4.03
N PHE A 40 -4.20 -20.53 -3.84
CA PHE A 40 -5.47 -20.47 -4.55
C PHE A 40 -5.57 -19.19 -5.37
N GLU A 41 -5.83 -19.35 -6.67
CA GLU A 41 -6.15 -18.23 -7.54
C GLU A 41 -7.46 -18.46 -8.31
N LEU A 42 -8.37 -17.50 -8.19
CA LEU A 42 -9.62 -17.42 -8.93
C LEU A 42 -9.75 -16.05 -9.62
N SER A 43 -9.70 -16.03 -10.95
CA SER A 43 -9.81 -14.77 -11.68
C SER A 43 -10.49 -14.84 -13.05
N ASN A 44 -11.01 -13.68 -13.48
CA ASN A 44 -11.74 -13.54 -14.74
C ASN A 44 -12.90 -14.53 -14.88
N THR A 45 -13.69 -14.70 -13.82
CA THR A 45 -14.86 -15.59 -13.83
C THR A 45 -16.15 -14.80 -13.66
N ALA A 46 -17.28 -15.45 -13.88
CA ALA A 46 -18.59 -14.86 -13.59
C ALA A 46 -18.99 -14.98 -12.12
N LEU A 47 -18.03 -15.14 -11.21
CA LEU A 47 -18.28 -15.39 -9.79
C LEU A 47 -19.11 -14.26 -9.19
N GLU A 48 -20.26 -14.63 -8.64
CA GLU A 48 -21.20 -13.76 -7.94
C GLU A 48 -21.10 -13.99 -6.42
N ILE A 49 -20.92 -15.24 -5.99
CA ILE A 49 -21.01 -15.65 -4.59
C ILE A 49 -19.91 -16.66 -4.24
N ILE A 50 -19.23 -16.43 -3.11
CA ILE A 50 -18.43 -17.44 -2.41
C ILE A 50 -19.23 -17.88 -1.18
N HIS A 51 -19.55 -19.17 -1.05
CA HIS A 51 -20.30 -19.68 0.09
C HIS A 51 -19.45 -19.68 1.37
N PRO A 52 -20.07 -19.55 2.56
CA PRO A 52 -19.38 -19.78 3.83
C PRO A 52 -18.72 -21.16 3.88
N HIS A 53 -17.62 -21.27 4.61
CA HIS A 53 -16.82 -22.48 4.85
C HIS A 53 -16.25 -23.13 3.58
N THR A 54 -16.28 -22.43 2.44
CA THR A 54 -15.75 -22.93 1.16
C THR A 54 -14.30 -23.41 1.28
N PHE A 55 -13.49 -22.76 2.10
CA PHE A 55 -12.05 -23.04 2.22
C PHE A 55 -11.69 -23.79 3.52
N GLN A 56 -12.66 -24.39 4.22
CA GLN A 56 -12.46 -25.03 5.53
C GLN A 56 -11.32 -26.05 5.52
N ALA A 57 -11.27 -26.87 4.47
CA ALA A 57 -10.25 -27.91 4.31
C ALA A 57 -8.84 -27.34 4.16
N TRP A 58 -8.67 -26.06 3.80
CA TRP A 58 -7.38 -25.46 3.45
C TRP A 58 -6.85 -24.52 4.55
N SER A 59 -7.54 -24.44 5.69
CA SER A 59 -7.26 -23.50 6.78
C SER A 59 -5.82 -23.56 7.34
N LEU A 60 -5.18 -24.72 7.30
CA LEU A 60 -3.83 -24.92 7.86
C LEU A 60 -2.70 -24.82 6.81
N ILE A 61 -3.04 -24.71 5.52
CA ILE A 61 -2.06 -24.81 4.42
C ILE A 61 -2.10 -23.64 3.44
N LEU A 62 -3.19 -22.88 3.37
CA LEU A 62 -3.35 -21.80 2.42
C LEU A 62 -2.40 -20.64 2.76
N GLU A 63 -1.43 -20.40 1.88
CA GLU A 63 -0.41 -19.36 1.96
C GLU A 63 -0.78 -18.14 1.09
N GLU A 64 -1.44 -18.35 -0.03
CA GLU A 64 -1.88 -17.29 -0.94
C GLU A 64 -3.34 -17.45 -1.30
N PHE A 65 -4.13 -16.41 -1.07
CA PHE A 65 -5.54 -16.37 -1.43
C PHE A 65 -5.81 -15.20 -2.37
N ILE A 66 -5.99 -15.53 -3.65
CA ILE A 66 -6.07 -14.57 -4.75
C ILE A 66 -7.45 -14.70 -5.40
N ILE A 67 -8.28 -13.68 -5.25
CA ILE A 67 -9.56 -13.53 -5.95
C ILE A 67 -9.47 -12.23 -6.73
N THR A 68 -9.36 -12.26 -8.05
CA THR A 68 -9.15 -11.02 -8.81
C THR A 68 -9.99 -10.93 -10.08
N ASN A 69 -10.37 -9.71 -10.46
CA ASN A 69 -11.08 -9.42 -11.70
C ASN A 69 -12.36 -10.27 -11.90
N ASN A 70 -13.13 -10.48 -10.83
CA ASN A 70 -14.45 -11.11 -10.90
C ASN A 70 -15.51 -10.02 -10.83
N THR A 71 -15.93 -9.51 -11.99
CA THR A 71 -16.75 -8.30 -12.12
C THR A 71 -18.17 -8.41 -11.56
N ASN A 72 -18.60 -9.61 -11.16
CA ASN A 72 -19.91 -9.85 -10.57
C ASN A 72 -19.85 -10.09 -9.04
N LEU A 73 -18.64 -10.15 -8.46
CA LEU A 73 -18.45 -10.42 -7.04
C LEU A 73 -18.66 -9.15 -6.22
N GLU A 74 -19.91 -8.91 -5.80
CA GLU A 74 -20.29 -7.72 -5.04
C GLU A 74 -20.14 -7.87 -3.52
N ILE A 75 -20.06 -9.12 -3.03
CA ILE A 75 -19.98 -9.45 -1.60
C ILE A 75 -18.82 -10.42 -1.37
N PHE A 76 -17.95 -10.09 -0.42
CA PHE A 76 -16.93 -11.02 0.08
C PHE A 76 -17.45 -11.68 1.37
N PRO A 77 -17.33 -13.00 1.55
CA PRO A 77 -17.89 -13.70 2.72
C PRO A 77 -16.96 -13.66 3.95
N SER A 78 -17.53 -13.32 5.12
CA SER A 78 -16.78 -13.23 6.38
C SER A 78 -16.26 -14.58 6.88
N ASP A 79 -16.98 -15.65 6.58
CA ASP A 79 -16.80 -16.95 7.23
C ASP A 79 -16.33 -17.98 6.21
N ILE A 80 -15.23 -17.72 5.50
CA ILE A 80 -14.68 -18.70 4.54
C ILE A 80 -14.09 -19.95 5.22
N VAL A 81 -13.77 -19.83 6.51
CA VAL A 81 -13.29 -20.87 7.42
C VAL A 81 -13.81 -20.57 8.84
N ASP A 82 -13.93 -21.60 9.69
CA ASP A 82 -14.34 -21.46 11.11
C ASP A 82 -13.24 -20.86 12.01
N GLY A 83 -12.00 -20.79 11.52
CA GLY A 83 -10.82 -20.44 12.30
C GLY A 83 -9.90 -19.44 11.60
N VAL A 84 -8.59 -19.66 11.73
CA VAL A 84 -7.56 -18.79 11.14
C VAL A 84 -6.87 -19.52 10.00
N LEU A 85 -6.63 -18.79 8.91
CA LEU A 85 -5.72 -19.19 7.84
C LEU A 85 -4.28 -18.98 8.33
N MET A 86 -3.76 -19.92 9.12
CA MET A 86 -2.52 -19.77 9.90
C MET A 86 -1.26 -19.51 9.06
N LYS A 87 -1.30 -19.88 7.78
CA LYS A 87 -0.18 -19.72 6.85
C LYS A 87 -0.39 -18.59 5.84
N LEU A 88 -1.53 -17.91 5.87
CA LEU A 88 -1.87 -16.96 4.83
C LEU A 88 -0.93 -15.76 4.88
N ASN A 89 -0.08 -15.66 3.86
CA ASN A 89 0.88 -14.57 3.69
C ASN A 89 0.35 -13.49 2.74
N LYS A 90 -0.49 -13.87 1.77
CA LYS A 90 -1.02 -12.96 0.76
C LYS A 90 -2.53 -13.06 0.63
N LEU A 91 -3.21 -11.93 0.77
CA LEU A 91 -4.62 -11.74 0.42
C LEU A 91 -4.71 -10.72 -0.71
N ASP A 92 -5.14 -11.19 -1.88
CA ASP A 92 -5.26 -10.35 -3.08
C ASP A 92 -6.71 -10.35 -3.56
N LEU A 93 -7.35 -9.19 -3.41
CA LEU A 93 -8.74 -8.96 -3.79
C LEU A 93 -8.84 -7.94 -4.93
N ASN A 94 -7.78 -7.71 -5.69
CA ASN A 94 -7.74 -6.67 -6.71
C ASN A 94 -8.86 -6.79 -7.76
N TYR A 95 -9.39 -5.66 -8.21
CA TYR A 95 -10.34 -5.57 -9.34
C TYR A 95 -11.66 -6.36 -9.18
N ASN A 96 -12.14 -6.57 -7.94
CA ASN A 96 -13.50 -7.07 -7.71
C ASN A 96 -14.40 -5.90 -7.27
N PRO A 97 -15.62 -5.73 -7.82
CA PRO A 97 -16.48 -4.62 -7.43
C PRO A 97 -17.23 -4.94 -6.12
N ILE A 98 -16.50 -5.18 -5.03
CA ILE A 98 -17.08 -5.48 -3.72
C ILE A 98 -17.76 -4.20 -3.21
N LYS A 99 -19.08 -4.24 -3.06
CA LYS A 99 -19.94 -3.11 -2.66
C LYS A 99 -20.41 -3.22 -1.21
N TYR A 100 -20.34 -4.41 -0.62
CA TYR A 100 -20.83 -4.64 0.73
C TYR A 100 -19.86 -5.48 1.58
N LEU A 101 -19.46 -4.88 2.70
CA LEU A 101 -18.81 -5.49 3.85
C LEU A 101 -19.47 -4.84 5.07
N HIS A 102 -19.91 -5.65 6.04
CA HIS A 102 -20.43 -5.09 7.28
C HIS A 102 -19.29 -4.41 8.05
N SER A 103 -19.58 -3.36 8.82
CA SER A 103 -18.56 -2.67 9.65
C SER A 103 -17.90 -3.55 10.73
N ASN A 104 -18.50 -4.71 11.06
CA ASN A 104 -18.00 -5.69 12.02
C ASN A 104 -17.55 -6.97 11.31
N TYR A 105 -17.21 -6.86 10.02
CA TYR A 105 -16.75 -7.98 9.23
C TYR A 105 -15.63 -8.73 9.94
N ASN A 106 -15.76 -10.06 10.00
CA ASN A 106 -14.78 -10.88 10.68
C ASN A 106 -13.54 -11.07 9.81
N TRP A 107 -12.51 -10.25 10.05
CA TRP A 107 -11.20 -10.37 9.42
C TRP A 107 -10.23 -11.28 10.18
N PHE A 108 -10.63 -11.82 11.34
CA PHE A 108 -9.79 -12.72 12.14
C PHE A 108 -9.23 -13.92 11.35
N PRO A 109 -9.97 -14.53 10.39
CA PRO A 109 -9.42 -15.59 9.57
C PRO A 109 -8.15 -15.23 8.81
N TYR A 110 -7.92 -13.95 8.53
CA TYR A 110 -6.82 -13.47 7.70
C TYR A 110 -5.66 -12.90 8.53
N SER A 111 -5.68 -13.01 9.85
CA SER A 111 -4.78 -12.30 10.78
C SER A 111 -3.27 -12.46 10.51
N TYR A 112 -2.82 -13.54 9.87
CA TYR A 112 -1.41 -13.76 9.50
C TYR A 112 -0.98 -13.08 8.18
N THR A 113 -1.90 -12.40 7.49
CA THR A 113 -1.62 -11.75 6.21
C THR A 113 -0.49 -10.73 6.33
N LYS A 114 0.51 -10.87 5.47
CA LYS A 114 1.62 -9.92 5.31
C LYS A 114 1.43 -8.98 4.13
N ASN A 115 0.80 -9.47 3.06
CA ASN A 115 0.58 -8.74 1.83
C ASN A 115 -0.92 -8.61 1.58
N LEU A 116 -1.45 -7.38 1.66
CA LEU A 116 -2.84 -7.07 1.40
C LEU A 116 -2.95 -6.24 0.12
N LEU A 117 -3.65 -6.76 -0.88
CA LEU A 117 -3.85 -6.07 -2.16
C LEU A 117 -5.34 -5.80 -2.39
N LEU A 118 -5.68 -4.51 -2.42
CA LEU A 118 -7.02 -3.94 -2.58
C LEU A 118 -7.05 -2.90 -3.71
N LYS A 119 -6.26 -3.11 -4.75
CA LYS A 119 -6.21 -2.27 -5.94
C LYS A 119 -7.57 -2.19 -6.62
N ASN A 120 -7.94 -0.97 -7.02
CA ASN A 120 -9.20 -0.67 -7.71
C ASN A 120 -10.42 -1.19 -6.93
N GLN A 121 -10.45 -0.91 -5.63
CA GLN A 121 -11.54 -1.23 -4.71
C GLN A 121 -12.25 0.04 -4.22
N GLN A 122 -13.46 -0.15 -3.69
CA GLN A 122 -14.10 0.85 -2.82
C GLN A 122 -13.43 0.81 -1.44
N LEU A 123 -12.29 1.51 -1.30
CA LEU A 123 -11.42 1.39 -0.12
C LEU A 123 -12.10 1.80 1.18
N ASP A 124 -13.04 2.75 1.12
CA ASP A 124 -13.89 3.12 2.25
C ASP A 124 -14.50 1.92 2.96
N LEU A 125 -14.99 0.97 2.19
CA LEU A 125 -15.68 -0.21 2.67
C LEU A 125 -14.73 -1.08 3.51
N PHE A 126 -13.54 -1.32 2.98
CA PHE A 126 -12.49 -2.10 3.64
C PHE A 126 -11.95 -1.38 4.87
N LEU A 127 -11.63 -0.09 4.76
CA LEU A 127 -11.12 0.70 5.88
C LEU A 127 -12.15 0.77 7.03
N LYS A 128 -13.43 1.05 6.73
CA LYS A 128 -14.52 1.08 7.73
C LYS A 128 -14.78 -0.26 8.39
N SER A 129 -14.47 -1.37 7.71
CA SER A 129 -14.54 -2.72 8.29
C SER A 129 -13.38 -3.04 9.26
N ASN A 130 -12.49 -2.08 9.51
CA ASN A 130 -11.32 -2.18 10.40
C ASN A 130 -10.31 -3.27 9.99
N ILE A 131 -10.26 -3.65 8.70
CA ILE A 131 -9.33 -4.68 8.20
C ILE A 131 -7.90 -4.43 8.65
N LEU A 132 -7.41 -3.18 8.56
CA LEU A 132 -6.04 -2.83 8.92
C LEU A 132 -5.74 -3.03 10.42
N LYS A 133 -6.74 -2.92 11.30
CA LYS A 133 -6.59 -3.16 12.75
C LYS A 133 -6.54 -4.64 13.11
N THR A 134 -7.10 -5.49 12.26
CA THR A 134 -7.20 -6.94 12.48
C THR A 134 -6.04 -7.74 11.88
N LEU A 135 -5.16 -7.08 11.11
CA LEU A 135 -4.04 -7.70 10.42
C LEU A 135 -2.69 -7.17 10.97
N PRO A 136 -2.22 -7.66 12.14
CA PRO A 136 -1.05 -7.10 12.82
C PRO A 136 0.30 -7.39 12.14
N TYR A 137 0.34 -8.33 11.20
CA TYR A 137 1.57 -8.74 10.51
C TYR A 137 1.73 -8.12 9.12
N LEU A 138 0.93 -7.11 8.77
CA LEU A 138 1.03 -6.45 7.46
C LEU A 138 2.42 -5.83 7.26
N GLU A 139 3.04 -6.25 6.17
CA GLU A 139 4.32 -5.75 5.65
C GLU A 139 4.08 -4.91 4.39
N ASN A 140 3.16 -5.31 3.52
CA ASN A 140 2.89 -4.61 2.25
C ASN A 140 1.39 -4.41 2.05
N ILE A 141 1.00 -3.18 1.70
CA ILE A 141 -0.40 -2.81 1.46
C ILE A 141 -0.50 -2.11 0.09
N ASP A 142 -1.28 -2.68 -0.83
CA ASP A 142 -1.61 -2.03 -2.10
C ASP A 142 -3.07 -1.54 -2.07
N LEU A 143 -3.24 -0.23 -2.03
CA LEU A 143 -4.52 0.48 -2.11
C LEU A 143 -4.62 1.29 -3.42
N SER A 144 -3.76 1.02 -4.41
CA SER A 144 -3.67 1.84 -5.62
C SER A 144 -4.97 1.82 -6.43
N HIS A 145 -5.24 2.89 -7.19
CA HIS A 145 -6.46 3.06 -7.99
C HIS A 145 -7.80 2.95 -7.23
N GLY A 146 -7.75 2.89 -5.90
CA GLY A 146 -8.95 2.83 -5.08
C GLY A 146 -9.55 4.20 -4.79
N PHE A 147 -10.81 4.19 -4.36
CA PHE A 147 -11.52 5.41 -3.96
C PHE A 147 -11.69 5.48 -2.44
N ILE A 148 -11.31 6.61 -1.86
CA ILE A 148 -11.39 6.94 -0.42
C ILE A 148 -12.22 8.23 -0.26
N SER A 149 -13.29 8.17 0.53
CA SER A 149 -14.00 9.33 1.06
C SER A 149 -13.18 10.01 2.16
N GLU A 150 -13.25 11.34 2.22
CA GLU A 150 -12.43 12.16 3.13
C GLU A 150 -12.56 11.73 4.61
N ASN A 151 -11.46 11.87 5.37
CA ASN A 151 -11.33 11.70 6.84
C ASN A 151 -10.99 10.31 7.42
N LEU A 152 -10.49 9.34 6.63
CA LEU A 152 -10.31 7.97 7.15
C LEU A 152 -8.93 7.67 7.78
N ILE A 153 -7.84 8.32 7.39
CA ILE A 153 -6.50 7.75 7.68
C ILE A 153 -6.18 7.64 9.19
N LYS A 154 -6.41 8.69 9.99
CA LYS A 154 -6.15 8.63 11.45
C LYS A 154 -7.03 7.64 12.22
N SER A 155 -8.23 7.33 11.72
CA SER A 155 -9.17 6.45 12.44
C SER A 155 -8.97 4.97 12.12
N TYR A 156 -8.36 4.65 10.97
CA TYR A 156 -8.32 3.29 10.45
C TYR A 156 -6.92 2.72 10.25
N PHE A 157 -5.88 3.55 10.29
CA PHE A 157 -4.49 3.07 10.32
C PHE A 157 -4.04 2.89 11.78
N PRO A 158 -3.91 1.64 12.29
CA PRO A 158 -3.28 1.41 13.58
C PRO A 158 -1.77 1.71 13.51
N ASN A 159 -1.06 1.50 14.62
CA ASN A 159 0.39 1.37 14.57
C ASN A 159 0.75 0.14 13.74
N MET A 160 1.49 0.34 12.66
CA MET A 160 1.89 -0.73 11.74
C MET A 160 3.40 -0.97 11.83
N SER A 161 3.85 -1.56 12.94
CA SER A 161 5.28 -1.73 13.23
C SER A 161 6.03 -2.63 12.25
N ASN A 162 5.33 -3.39 11.41
CA ASN A 162 5.92 -4.28 10.42
C ASN A 162 5.82 -3.74 8.98
N LEU A 163 5.18 -2.58 8.76
CA LEU A 163 4.87 -2.08 7.42
C LEU A 163 6.13 -1.65 6.68
N ILE A 164 6.49 -2.38 5.62
CA ILE A 164 7.63 -2.10 4.74
C ILE A 164 7.19 -1.24 3.56
N SER A 165 5.98 -1.45 3.03
CA SER A 165 5.50 -0.65 1.91
C SER A 165 3.99 -0.39 1.92
N ILE A 166 3.63 0.77 1.39
CA ILE A 166 2.25 1.13 1.12
C ILE A 166 2.13 1.82 -0.23
N ASP A 167 1.23 1.33 -1.07
CA ASP A 167 0.88 1.93 -2.36
C ASP A 167 -0.50 2.57 -2.29
N VAL A 168 -0.53 3.90 -2.45
CA VAL A 168 -1.77 4.68 -2.58
C VAL A 168 -1.82 5.41 -3.91
N SER A 169 -1.04 4.97 -4.90
CA SER A 169 -0.95 5.59 -6.22
C SER A 169 -2.30 5.63 -6.91
N TYR A 170 -2.56 6.70 -7.68
CA TYR A 170 -3.77 6.88 -8.48
C TYR A 170 -5.08 6.77 -7.69
N THR A 171 -5.03 7.07 -6.39
CA THR A 171 -6.23 7.23 -5.57
C THR A 171 -6.72 8.68 -5.64
N ASN A 172 -7.91 8.95 -5.12
CA ASN A 172 -8.45 10.32 -4.99
C ASN A 172 -8.08 10.98 -3.66
N LEU A 173 -6.97 10.58 -3.03
CA LEU A 173 -6.51 11.17 -1.78
C LEU A 173 -6.22 12.66 -1.95
N THR A 174 -6.75 13.48 -1.05
CA THR A 174 -6.38 14.89 -0.98
C THR A 174 -5.02 15.05 -0.32
N GLU A 175 -4.35 16.16 -0.58
CA GLU A 175 -3.03 16.46 -0.01
C GLU A 175 -3.02 16.43 1.52
N ASN A 176 -4.07 16.93 2.17
CA ASN A 176 -4.23 16.88 3.62
C ASN A 176 -4.24 15.43 4.14
N ILE A 177 -4.88 14.52 3.40
CA ILE A 177 -4.93 13.11 3.77
C ILE A 177 -3.56 12.45 3.57
N ILE A 178 -2.82 12.82 2.52
CA ILE A 178 -1.43 12.38 2.32
C ILE A 178 -0.55 12.87 3.48
N ILE A 179 -0.63 14.15 3.85
CA ILE A 179 0.11 14.72 4.99
C ILE A 179 -0.21 13.95 6.29
N ASP A 180 -1.48 13.64 6.53
CA ASP A 180 -1.91 12.88 7.69
C ASP A 180 -1.36 11.44 7.69
N LEU A 181 -1.34 10.77 6.53
CA LEU A 181 -0.72 9.46 6.37
C LEU A 181 0.77 9.50 6.68
N LEU A 182 1.50 10.42 6.04
CA LEU A 182 2.94 10.58 6.22
C LEU A 182 3.28 10.91 7.68
N THR A 183 2.51 11.79 8.31
CA THR A 183 2.66 12.12 9.74
C THR A 183 2.43 10.90 10.62
N HIS A 184 1.36 10.15 10.39
CA HIS A 184 1.07 8.93 11.15
C HIS A 184 2.19 7.89 11.00
N LEU A 185 2.63 7.63 9.78
CA LEU A 185 3.71 6.67 9.51
C LEU A 185 5.04 7.12 10.14
N SER A 186 5.39 8.40 10.06
CA SER A 186 6.60 8.95 10.70
C SER A 186 6.64 8.77 12.22
N GLN A 187 5.48 8.66 12.87
CA GLN A 187 5.36 8.58 14.33
C GLN A 187 5.19 7.14 14.83
N THR A 188 4.74 6.23 13.98
CA THR A 188 4.32 4.87 14.38
C THR A 188 5.27 3.78 13.92
N THR A 189 6.31 4.13 13.18
CA THR A 189 7.31 3.20 12.66
C THR A 189 8.72 3.63 13.07
N ASN A 190 9.64 2.67 13.12
CA ASN A 190 11.03 2.88 13.49
C ASN A 190 12.00 2.28 12.45
N HIS A 191 11.49 1.98 11.26
CA HIS A 191 12.21 1.42 10.12
C HIS A 191 11.77 2.11 8.83
N PHE A 192 12.50 1.85 7.74
CA PHE A 192 12.20 2.42 6.42
C PHE A 192 10.90 1.87 5.83
N ILE A 193 10.08 2.77 5.29
CA ILE A 193 8.84 2.45 4.58
C ILE A 193 8.88 3.06 3.17
N ASP A 194 8.61 2.22 2.17
CA ASP A 194 8.36 2.66 0.80
C ASP A 194 6.91 3.13 0.64
N ILE A 195 6.72 4.38 0.22
CA ILE A 195 5.41 5.00 0.06
C ILE A 195 5.22 5.39 -1.39
N TYR A 196 4.38 4.65 -2.10
CA TYR A 196 4.08 4.91 -3.50
C TYR A 196 2.92 5.89 -3.63
N LEU A 197 3.21 7.04 -4.24
CA LEU A 197 2.34 8.20 -4.40
C LEU A 197 2.20 8.59 -5.88
N ARG A 198 2.32 7.63 -6.81
CA ARG A 198 2.24 7.96 -8.25
C ARG A 198 0.87 8.51 -8.60
N GLY A 199 0.80 9.53 -9.45
CA GLY A 199 -0.45 10.20 -9.81
C GLY A 199 -1.00 11.17 -8.75
N HIS A 200 -0.29 11.39 -7.64
CA HIS A 200 -0.59 12.47 -6.70
C HIS A 200 0.30 13.67 -6.94
N ILE A 201 -0.31 14.84 -6.89
CA ILE A 201 0.41 16.11 -7.00
C ILE A 201 0.84 16.56 -5.61
N LEU A 202 2.15 16.70 -5.40
CA LEU A 202 2.68 17.41 -4.23
C LEU A 202 2.85 18.88 -4.59
N ASN A 203 2.36 19.80 -3.77
CA ASN A 203 2.47 21.23 -4.07
C ASN A 203 3.41 21.97 -3.11
N ASP A 204 3.99 23.06 -3.60
CA ASP A 204 4.91 23.88 -2.82
C ASP A 204 4.20 24.71 -1.72
N GLU A 205 2.87 24.84 -1.80
CA GLU A 205 2.05 25.53 -0.77
C GLU A 205 2.12 24.78 0.57
N ASN A 206 2.13 23.44 0.51
CA ASN A 206 2.21 22.57 1.68
C ASN A 206 3.64 22.16 2.04
N PHE A 207 4.65 22.81 1.45
CA PHE A 207 6.06 22.52 1.69
C PHE A 207 6.40 22.44 3.18
N CYS A 208 5.90 23.36 4.01
CA CYS A 208 6.18 23.36 5.45
C CYS A 208 5.69 22.09 6.16
N SER A 209 4.51 21.58 5.75
CA SER A 209 3.91 20.38 6.33
C SER A 209 4.76 19.15 5.99
N TYR A 210 5.14 19.01 4.72
CA TYR A 210 6.03 17.95 4.28
C TYR A 210 7.39 18.06 4.99
N PHE A 211 8.04 19.22 4.94
CA PHE A 211 9.34 19.47 5.55
C PHE A 211 9.36 19.07 7.04
N LYS A 212 8.34 19.45 7.80
CA LYS A 212 8.22 19.08 9.22
C LYS A 212 8.14 17.56 9.44
N ILE A 213 7.44 16.82 8.56
CA ILE A 213 7.34 15.37 8.66
C ILE A 213 8.73 14.75 8.47
N PHE A 214 9.44 15.14 7.42
CA PHE A 214 10.77 14.59 7.12
C PHE A 214 11.82 15.02 8.14
N GLN A 215 11.71 16.23 8.72
CA GLN A 215 12.58 16.64 9.82
C GLN A 215 12.45 15.70 11.03
N ASN A 216 11.24 15.20 11.30
CA ASN A 216 10.99 14.31 12.43
C ASN A 216 11.31 12.84 12.12
N ALA A 217 11.42 12.47 10.85
CA ALA A 217 11.63 11.10 10.39
C ALA A 217 12.49 11.02 9.12
N PRO A 218 13.72 11.57 9.13
CA PRO A 218 14.50 11.81 7.91
C PRO A 218 14.86 10.53 7.15
N ASN A 219 14.95 9.41 7.86
CA ASN A 219 15.36 8.12 7.31
C ASN A 219 14.29 7.04 7.45
N LEU A 220 13.01 7.40 7.65
CA LEU A 220 11.96 6.39 7.80
C LEU A 220 11.01 6.33 6.61
N LEU A 221 10.89 7.40 5.83
CA LEU A 221 9.91 7.47 4.74
C LEU A 221 10.60 7.62 3.38
N ASN A 222 10.43 6.63 2.52
CA ASN A 222 10.93 6.63 1.15
C ASN A 222 9.78 6.90 0.17
N LEU A 223 9.65 8.14 -0.31
CA LEU A 223 8.59 8.50 -1.25
C LEU A 223 8.91 8.04 -2.68
N ILE A 224 7.94 7.43 -3.35
CA ILE A 224 8.02 6.96 -4.73
C ILE A 224 6.93 7.66 -5.55
N LEU A 225 7.34 8.66 -6.33
CA LEU A 225 6.48 9.61 -7.02
C LEU A 225 6.46 9.36 -8.53
N ASP A 226 5.47 9.93 -9.23
CA ASP A 226 5.49 10.02 -10.69
C ASP A 226 6.22 11.29 -11.13
N ASN A 227 7.49 11.15 -11.47
CA ASN A 227 8.34 12.28 -11.80
C ASN A 227 8.22 12.70 -13.28
N SER A 228 7.30 12.07 -14.05
CA SER A 228 7.17 12.34 -15.49
C SER A 228 6.36 13.60 -15.79
N HIS A 229 5.58 14.09 -14.83
CA HIS A 229 4.65 15.21 -15.03
C HIS A 229 4.75 16.33 -13.99
N GLU A 230 5.56 16.17 -12.94
CA GLU A 230 5.66 17.15 -11.86
C GLU A 230 7.09 17.64 -11.62
N CYS A 231 7.20 18.96 -11.65
CA CYS A 231 8.41 19.70 -11.32
C CYS A 231 8.07 20.63 -10.14
N ASN A 232 8.25 20.20 -8.90
CA ASN A 232 8.10 21.05 -7.70
C ASN A 232 9.37 20.99 -6.84
N CYS A 233 9.42 21.79 -5.78
CA CYS A 233 10.60 21.89 -4.93
C CYS A 233 10.79 20.68 -4.03
N ILE A 234 9.67 20.12 -3.59
CA ILE A 234 9.55 18.89 -2.82
C ILE A 234 10.29 17.74 -3.54
N ILE A 235 9.93 17.43 -4.78
CA ILE A 235 10.51 16.36 -5.60
C ILE A 235 12.03 16.53 -5.76
N GLU A 236 12.49 17.76 -6.02
CA GLU A 236 13.92 18.03 -6.22
C GLU A 236 14.74 17.75 -4.96
N LEU A 237 14.25 18.19 -3.80
CA LEU A 237 14.91 17.95 -2.53
C LEU A 237 14.93 16.47 -2.16
N PHE A 238 13.80 15.75 -2.25
CA PHE A 238 13.76 14.30 -1.97
C PHE A 238 14.70 13.49 -2.86
N TYR A 239 14.75 13.81 -4.15
CA TYR A 239 15.56 13.05 -5.08
C TYR A 239 17.06 13.30 -4.86
N ARG A 240 17.44 14.54 -4.50
CA ARG A 240 18.82 14.90 -4.22
C ARG A 240 19.37 14.17 -3.00
N ASP A 241 18.59 14.09 -1.93
CA ASP A 241 19.01 13.41 -0.70
C ASP A 241 19.27 11.91 -0.98
N LYS A 242 18.38 11.26 -1.74
CA LYS A 242 18.60 9.87 -2.17
C LYS A 242 19.85 9.67 -3.02
N LEU A 243 20.18 10.62 -3.92
CA LEU A 243 21.39 10.51 -4.73
C LEU A 243 22.67 10.64 -3.90
N GLN A 244 22.65 11.45 -2.83
CA GLN A 244 23.79 11.55 -1.92
C GLN A 244 24.03 10.23 -1.17
N ASP A 245 22.96 9.51 -0.83
CA ASP A 245 23.04 8.19 -0.19
C ASP A 245 23.44 7.06 -1.16
N ILE A 246 23.07 7.16 -2.44
CA ILE A 246 23.27 6.08 -3.45
C ILE A 246 24.60 6.22 -4.22
N ASN A 247 25.49 7.16 -3.86
CA ASN A 247 26.81 7.33 -4.49
C ASN A 247 27.84 6.23 -4.15
N ASN A 248 27.39 4.97 -4.14
CA ASN A 248 28.13 3.74 -4.36
C ASN A 248 27.44 2.92 -5.49
N ASN A 249 27.73 3.26 -6.75
CA ASN A 249 27.51 2.42 -7.95
C ASN A 249 26.09 1.97 -8.34
N SER A 250 25.20 2.89 -8.73
CA SER A 250 24.13 2.51 -9.67
C SER A 250 23.75 3.61 -10.68
N LEU A 251 23.53 3.20 -11.93
CA LEU A 251 22.97 4.02 -13.01
C LEU A 251 21.50 4.34 -12.69
N LEU A 252 21.25 5.43 -11.95
CA LEU A 252 19.91 5.92 -11.71
C LEU A 252 19.43 6.79 -12.86
N ILE A 253 18.21 6.50 -13.32
CA ILE A 253 17.50 7.32 -14.30
C ILE A 253 17.04 8.59 -13.59
N HIS A 254 17.71 9.72 -13.85
CA HIS A 254 17.29 11.02 -13.34
C HIS A 254 15.86 11.33 -13.83
N PRO A 255 14.96 11.81 -12.96
CA PRO A 255 13.67 12.29 -13.40
C PRO A 255 13.87 13.43 -14.40
N THR A 256 13.04 13.44 -15.43
CA THR A 256 13.14 14.36 -16.58
C THR A 256 13.17 15.82 -16.14
N CYS A 257 12.52 16.14 -15.02
CA CYS A 257 12.48 17.47 -14.42
C CYS A 257 13.79 17.95 -13.77
N LEU A 258 14.64 17.05 -13.29
CA LEU A 258 15.96 17.39 -12.73
C LEU A 258 17.03 17.62 -13.80
N LEU A 259 16.75 17.15 -15.02
CA LEU A 259 17.61 17.37 -16.18
C LEU A 259 17.25 18.68 -16.91
N ASP A 260 16.16 19.35 -16.54
CA ASP A 260 15.82 20.65 -17.10
C ASP A 260 16.74 21.73 -16.55
N SER A 261 17.86 21.94 -17.24
CA SER A 261 18.85 22.97 -16.94
C SER A 261 18.32 24.42 -16.91
N SER A 262 17.07 24.65 -17.37
CA SER A 262 16.44 25.97 -17.34
C SER A 262 15.77 26.30 -16.00
N ARG A 263 15.58 25.31 -15.12
CA ARG A 263 14.96 25.52 -13.81
C ARG A 263 16.01 25.95 -12.78
N ASN A 264 15.72 27.00 -12.03
CA ASN A 264 16.51 27.34 -10.84
C ASN A 264 16.41 26.19 -9.83
N ARG A 265 17.57 25.74 -9.34
CA ARG A 265 17.64 24.71 -8.32
C ARG A 265 16.86 25.12 -7.08
N CYS A 266 16.24 24.14 -6.46
CA CYS A 266 15.54 24.35 -5.21
C CYS A 266 16.51 24.57 -4.05
N ASP A 267 16.37 25.74 -3.43
CA ASP A 267 17.06 26.13 -2.22
C ASP A 267 16.08 26.05 -1.04
N ILE A 268 16.40 25.20 -0.05
CA ILE A 268 15.54 24.94 1.11
C ILE A 268 15.19 26.26 1.82
N GLN A 269 16.16 27.15 2.01
CA GLN A 269 15.96 28.40 2.74
C GLN A 269 15.00 29.35 1.99
N THR A 270 15.17 29.45 0.68
CA THR A 270 14.29 30.21 -0.21
C THR A 270 12.88 29.64 -0.16
N GLN A 271 12.73 28.32 -0.22
CA GLN A 271 11.43 27.68 -0.20
C GLN A 271 10.72 27.83 1.16
N LEU A 272 11.44 27.68 2.28
CA LEU A 272 10.91 27.97 3.61
C LEU A 272 10.39 29.41 3.72
N THR A 273 11.11 30.37 3.11
CA THR A 273 10.73 31.78 3.10
C THR A 273 9.49 32.02 2.24
N LEU A 274 9.46 31.46 1.03
CA LEU A 274 8.33 31.59 0.08
C LEU A 274 7.05 30.97 0.65
N SER A 275 7.15 29.78 1.27
CA SER A 275 6.04 29.08 1.92
C SER A 275 5.71 29.64 3.31
N LYS A 276 6.39 30.70 3.77
CA LYS A 276 6.21 31.36 5.08
C LYS A 276 6.23 30.35 6.24
N CYS A 277 7.11 29.36 6.16
CA CYS A 277 7.24 28.38 7.22
C CYS A 277 7.71 29.09 8.49
N PRO A 278 7.10 28.80 9.67
CA PRO A 278 7.60 29.33 10.93
C PRO A 278 9.00 28.76 11.16
N THR A 279 10.02 29.56 10.88
CA THR A 279 11.40 29.28 11.26
C THR A 279 11.48 29.51 12.77
N ASN A 280 11.22 28.47 13.57
CA ASN A 280 11.58 28.52 14.97
C ASN A 280 13.09 28.80 15.02
N GLY A 281 13.46 29.91 15.66
CA GLY A 281 14.64 30.68 15.32
C GLY A 281 15.97 29.93 15.35
N HIS A 282 16.64 29.93 14.21
CA HIS A 282 18.08 30.15 14.13
C HIS A 282 18.35 31.03 12.90
N THR A 283 17.97 32.30 13.01
CA THR A 283 18.47 33.35 12.13
C THR A 283 19.87 33.74 12.60
N ASN A 284 20.89 32.98 12.21
CA ASN A 284 22.22 33.55 12.07
C ASN A 284 22.52 33.60 10.58
N SER A 285 22.37 34.82 10.05
CA SER A 285 22.97 35.26 8.80
C SER A 285 24.48 35.28 8.99
N ASP A 286 25.13 34.19 8.59
CA ASP A 286 26.48 34.09 8.02
C ASP A 286 26.98 32.65 8.23
N ASP A 287 27.48 32.04 7.15
CA ASP A 287 28.16 30.76 7.03
C ASP A 287 27.38 29.43 7.22
N THR A 288 27.59 28.56 6.20
CA THR A 288 27.61 27.08 6.22
C THR A 288 26.43 26.35 6.85
N ILE A 289 25.77 25.49 6.04
CA ILE A 289 25.09 24.22 6.43
C ILE A 289 25.00 24.06 7.97
N GLY A 290 24.06 24.77 8.59
CA GLY A 290 23.95 24.83 10.05
C GLY A 290 23.20 23.60 10.55
N ASP A 291 23.88 22.80 11.39
CA ASP A 291 23.38 21.81 12.36
C ASP A 291 22.26 20.83 11.97
N TYR A 292 21.99 20.62 10.68
CA TYR A 292 21.46 19.34 10.22
C TYR A 292 22.61 18.34 10.28
N ALA A 293 22.87 17.81 11.47
CA ALA A 293 23.75 16.67 11.66
C ALA A 293 23.16 15.49 10.87
N PHE A 294 23.71 15.30 9.66
CA PHE A 294 23.70 14.06 8.92
C PHE A 294 24.18 12.94 9.85
N GLY A 295 23.22 12.25 10.47
CA GLY A 295 23.46 11.07 11.30
C GLY A 295 23.46 9.81 10.45
N GLY A 296 24.40 9.71 9.51
CA GLY A 296 24.80 8.41 8.97
C GLY A 296 25.57 7.67 10.06
N VAL A 297 24.99 6.61 10.62
CA VAL A 297 25.76 5.68 11.44
C VAL A 297 26.71 4.94 10.50
N ILE A 298 27.96 5.39 10.44
CA ILE A 298 29.07 4.55 9.98
C ILE A 298 29.29 3.53 11.10
N ALA A 299 28.70 2.35 10.97
CA ALA A 299 29.14 1.20 11.75
C ALA A 299 30.48 0.75 11.17
N GLY A 300 31.52 0.81 12.01
CA GLY A 300 32.84 0.22 11.74
C GLY A 300 32.86 -1.29 11.92
#